data_AF-A0A950D9Y5-F1
#
_entry.id   AF-A0A950D9Y5-F1
#
_cell.length_a   1.000
_cell.length_b   1.000
_cell.length_c   1.000
_cell.angle_alpha   90.00
_cell.angle_beta   90.00
_cell.angle_gamma   90.00
#
_symmetry.space_group_name_H-M   'P 1'
#
loop_
_entity.id
_entity.type
_entity.pdbx_description
1 polymer ?
#
loop_
_entity_poly.entity_id
_entity_poly.type
_entity_poly.pdbx_seq_one_letter_code
_entity_poly.pdbx_strand_id
1 'polypeptide(L)'
;MSDSDWLSDEESFALLKRMFPGGLRSADLLTALCPEGWQNSSFKSLLEGESLVEEGKTEADRLGYLVGLCLWDALSDNHDLILPEGRLAHLGSFRATAGIISDFFHSASLDASWGDEGYLDFYMGTWSIMDRTALKPIYRYIFERLQEAGFDWKYSFSRLYIIRFEKQENQSKETCENYDPSSSFVAEQKEREEAEEFARSQEELEKLHRASLEEARSRPPPATVQAYFEVFGKWPLGWPPWACWESGFAAEVNRAKLAAEAAL
;
A
#
# COMPACT_ATOMS: atom_id res chain seq x y z
N MET A 1 8.49 -2.65 -11.44
CA MET A 1 7.71 -3.85 -11.03
C MET A 1 6.90 -4.24 -12.25
N SER A 2 6.92 -5.52 -12.67
CA SER A 2 6.12 -5.96 -13.82
C SER A 2 4.68 -6.25 -13.38
N ASP A 3 3.72 -6.07 -14.28
CA ASP A 3 2.28 -6.35 -14.05
C ASP A 3 1.98 -7.81 -13.64
N SER A 4 2.97 -8.71 -13.71
CA SER A 4 2.86 -10.12 -13.33
C SER A 4 2.67 -10.40 -11.84
N ASP A 5 2.91 -9.41 -10.98
CA ASP A 5 2.86 -9.55 -9.52
C ASP A 5 1.60 -8.88 -8.91
N TRP A 6 0.68 -8.40 -9.74
CA TRP A 6 -0.61 -7.87 -9.27
C TRP A 6 -1.55 -9.02 -8.94
N LEU A 7 -2.28 -8.88 -7.83
CA LEU A 7 -3.52 -9.64 -7.65
C LEU A 7 -4.57 -9.06 -8.61
N SER A 8 -5.38 -9.93 -9.22
CA SER A 8 -6.56 -9.46 -9.96
C SER A 8 -7.56 -8.78 -9.01
N ASP A 9 -8.52 -8.04 -9.57
CA ASP A 9 -9.58 -7.42 -8.77
C ASP A 9 -10.38 -8.49 -8.00
N GLU A 10 -10.65 -9.64 -8.63
CA GLU A 10 -11.31 -10.77 -7.99
C GLU A 10 -10.48 -11.38 -6.86
N GLU A 11 -9.18 -11.55 -7.05
CA GLU A 11 -8.27 -12.07 -6.02
C GLU A 11 -8.16 -11.10 -4.84
N SER A 12 -8.05 -9.80 -5.14
CA SER A 12 -8.00 -8.72 -4.14
C SER A 12 -9.29 -8.66 -3.33
N PHE A 13 -10.44 -8.75 -3.99
CA PHE A 13 -11.74 -8.78 -3.33
C PHE A 13 -11.92 -10.06 -2.50
N ALA A 14 -11.48 -11.21 -3.00
CA ALA A 14 -11.54 -12.49 -2.28
C ALA A 14 -10.66 -12.46 -1.02
N LEU A 15 -9.49 -11.82 -1.08
CA LEU A 15 -8.65 -11.55 0.08
C LEU A 15 -9.40 -10.72 1.12
N LEU A 16 -9.97 -9.57 0.73
CA LEU A 16 -10.72 -8.72 1.65
C LEU A 16 -11.93 -9.47 2.25
N LYS A 17 -12.62 -10.29 1.45
CA LYS A 17 -13.72 -11.13 1.93
C LYS A 17 -13.27 -12.18 2.93
N ARG A 18 -12.09 -12.76 2.75
CA ARG A 18 -11.48 -13.70 3.71
C ARG A 18 -11.10 -12.99 5.01
N MET A 19 -10.51 -11.80 4.92
CA MET A 19 -10.18 -10.96 6.07
C MET A 19 -11.44 -10.42 6.76
N PHE A 20 -12.52 -10.12 6.05
CA PHE A 20 -13.73 -9.52 6.63
C PHE A 20 -14.99 -10.19 6.04
N PRO A 21 -15.37 -11.39 6.52
CA PRO A 21 -16.50 -12.15 5.96
C PRO A 21 -17.82 -11.37 6.02
N GLY A 22 -18.05 -10.63 7.11
CA GLY A 22 -19.21 -9.75 7.30
C GLY A 22 -19.12 -8.40 6.58
N GLY A 23 -18.02 -8.11 5.88
CA GLY A 23 -17.74 -6.82 5.26
C GLY A 23 -17.26 -5.75 6.25
N LEU A 24 -16.86 -4.60 5.74
CA LEU A 24 -16.34 -3.49 6.56
C LEU A 24 -17.42 -2.75 7.36
N ARG A 25 -18.70 -3.04 7.14
CA ARG A 25 -19.82 -2.45 7.87
C ARG A 25 -20.41 -3.42 8.91
N SER A 26 -19.72 -4.53 9.17
CA SER A 26 -20.17 -5.55 10.13
C SER A 26 -20.12 -5.04 11.57
N ALA A 27 -21.10 -5.45 12.38
CA ALA A 27 -21.09 -5.24 13.83
C ALA A 27 -19.91 -5.96 14.53
N ASP A 28 -19.30 -6.94 13.88
CA ASP A 28 -18.11 -7.65 14.39
C ASP A 28 -16.95 -6.68 14.63
N LEU A 29 -16.82 -5.63 13.80
CA LEU A 29 -15.77 -4.63 13.96
C LEU A 29 -15.94 -3.82 15.24
N LEU A 30 -17.17 -3.45 15.58
CA LEU A 30 -17.46 -2.75 16.83
C LEU A 30 -17.12 -3.64 18.03
N THR A 31 -17.45 -4.92 17.96
CA THR A 31 -17.15 -5.88 19.03
C THR A 31 -15.64 -6.06 19.21
N ALA A 32 -14.88 -6.12 18.11
CA ALA A 32 -13.43 -6.33 18.15
C ALA A 32 -12.66 -5.06 18.56
N LEU A 33 -12.99 -3.90 18.00
CA LEU A 33 -12.22 -2.66 18.18
C LEU A 33 -12.76 -1.76 19.30
N CYS A 34 -14.03 -1.92 19.67
CA CYS A 34 -14.70 -1.16 20.74
C CYS A 34 -15.41 -2.11 21.73
N PRO A 35 -14.68 -3.02 22.41
CA PRO A 35 -15.29 -4.03 23.28
C PRO A 35 -16.06 -3.42 24.48
N GLU A 36 -15.67 -2.22 24.91
CA GLU A 36 -16.37 -1.46 25.97
C GLU A 36 -17.51 -0.57 25.42
N GLY A 37 -17.85 -0.72 24.15
CA GLY A 37 -18.84 0.06 23.42
C GLY A 37 -18.27 1.32 22.77
N TRP A 38 -18.93 1.78 21.70
CA TRP A 38 -18.52 2.95 20.92
C TRP A 38 -18.37 4.22 21.77
N GLN A 39 -19.26 4.40 22.74
CA GLN A 39 -19.30 5.57 23.62
C GLN A 39 -18.03 5.77 24.45
N ASN A 40 -17.29 4.69 24.71
CA ASN A 40 -16.03 4.67 25.47
C ASN A 40 -14.79 4.56 24.56
N SER A 41 -14.98 4.53 23.23
CA SER A 41 -13.87 4.40 22.29
C SER A 41 -13.15 5.72 22.05
N SER A 42 -11.84 5.65 21.82
CA SER A 42 -11.03 6.81 21.36
C SER A 42 -11.34 7.23 19.92
N PHE A 43 -12.14 6.45 19.19
CA PHE A 43 -12.51 6.72 17.80
C PHE A 43 -13.74 7.64 17.70
N LYS A 44 -14.59 7.65 18.74
CA LYS A 44 -15.80 8.49 18.77
C LYS A 44 -15.48 9.97 18.59
N SER A 45 -14.57 10.51 19.40
CA SER A 45 -14.21 11.94 19.34
C SER A 45 -13.58 12.36 18.01
N LEU A 46 -12.89 11.43 17.34
CA LEU A 46 -12.30 11.66 16.02
C LEU A 46 -13.39 11.82 14.96
N LEU A 47 -14.37 10.93 14.98
CA LEU A 47 -15.38 10.80 13.93
C LEU A 47 -16.63 11.65 14.18
N GLU A 48 -16.76 12.30 15.34
CA GLU A 48 -17.80 13.31 15.62
C GLU A 48 -17.41 14.72 15.17
N GLY A 49 -16.10 15.01 15.03
CA GLY A 49 -15.60 16.32 14.62
C GLY A 49 -15.48 16.50 13.10
N GLU A 50 -15.59 15.43 12.32
CA GLU A 50 -15.49 15.48 10.87
C GLU A 50 -16.87 15.48 10.21
N SER A 51 -16.99 16.16 9.06
CA SER A 51 -18.13 16.05 8.14
C SER A 51 -18.25 14.65 7.49
N LEU A 52 -17.60 13.63 8.06
CA LEU A 52 -17.83 12.22 7.79
C LEU A 52 -19.16 11.73 8.40
N VAL A 53 -19.75 12.53 9.31
CA VAL A 53 -21.10 12.34 9.83
C VAL A 53 -22.12 12.83 8.81
N GLU A 54 -22.30 12.06 7.73
CA GLU A 54 -23.55 12.15 6.99
C GLU A 54 -24.68 11.64 7.88
N GLU A 55 -25.79 12.37 7.93
CA GLU A 55 -26.99 11.93 8.64
C GLU A 55 -27.40 10.53 8.18
N GLY A 56 -27.54 9.59 9.12
CA GLY A 56 -27.96 8.21 8.84
C GLY A 56 -26.85 7.14 8.84
N LYS A 57 -25.57 7.50 8.95
CA LYS A 57 -24.48 6.52 9.11
C LYS A 57 -24.40 5.96 10.54
N THR A 58 -24.39 4.63 10.66
CA THR A 58 -24.27 3.90 11.92
C THR A 58 -22.85 3.97 12.50
N GLU A 59 -22.68 3.59 13.77
CA GLU A 59 -21.35 3.49 14.40
C GLU A 59 -20.45 2.48 13.65
N ALA A 60 -21.03 1.39 13.14
CA ALA A 60 -20.33 0.40 12.34
C ALA A 60 -19.87 0.96 10.99
N ASP A 61 -20.66 1.83 10.35
CA ASP A 61 -20.28 2.48 9.10
C ASP A 61 -19.06 3.39 9.29
N ARG A 62 -19.05 4.16 10.38
CA ARG A 62 -17.96 5.10 10.69
C ARG A 62 -16.67 4.35 11.02
N LEU A 63 -16.77 3.32 11.86
CA LEU A 63 -15.62 2.48 12.18
C LEU A 63 -15.12 1.72 10.95
N GLY A 64 -16.03 1.20 10.13
CA GLY A 64 -15.73 0.55 8.86
C GLY A 64 -14.97 1.44 7.90
N TYR A 65 -15.39 2.71 7.79
CA TYR A 65 -14.70 3.70 6.97
C TYR A 65 -13.26 3.92 7.47
N LEU A 66 -13.08 4.07 8.79
CA LEU A 66 -11.75 4.19 9.39
C LEU A 66 -10.87 2.96 9.15
N VAL A 67 -11.45 1.75 9.22
CA VAL A 67 -10.77 0.50 8.86
C VAL A 67 -10.37 0.51 7.39
N GLY A 68 -11.23 0.98 6.49
CA GLY A 68 -10.91 1.14 5.07
C GLY A 68 -9.72 2.07 4.81
N LEU A 69 -9.64 3.21 5.51
CA LEU A 69 -8.49 4.11 5.43
C LEU A 69 -7.20 3.40 5.90
N CYS A 70 -7.27 2.65 7.01
CA CYS A 70 -6.14 1.90 7.53
C CYS A 70 -5.74 0.71 6.64
N LEU A 71 -6.69 0.10 5.93
CA LEU A 71 -6.42 -0.94 4.93
C LEU A 71 -5.65 -0.36 3.75
N TRP A 72 -5.98 0.85 3.31
CA TRP A 72 -5.20 1.54 2.28
C TRP A 72 -3.76 1.76 2.76
N ASP A 73 -3.55 2.23 3.99
CA ASP A 73 -2.18 2.42 4.52
C ASP A 73 -1.37 1.11 4.58
N ALA A 74 -2.03 -0.02 4.86
CA ALA A 74 -1.36 -1.31 5.03
C ALA A 74 -1.16 -2.07 3.70
N LEU A 75 -2.11 -2.00 2.79
CA LEU A 75 -2.13 -2.77 1.54
C LEU A 75 -1.72 -1.96 0.31
N SER A 76 -1.57 -0.65 0.47
CA SER A 76 -1.08 0.28 -0.54
C SER A 76 0.27 0.87 -0.13
N ASP A 77 0.60 2.07 -0.61
CA ASP A 77 1.87 2.78 -0.36
C ASP A 77 3.13 1.94 -0.67
N ASN A 78 3.06 1.15 -1.75
CA ASN A 78 4.11 0.24 -2.22
C ASN A 78 4.39 -0.95 -1.29
N HIS A 79 3.55 -1.21 -0.29
CA HIS A 79 3.64 -2.42 0.50
C HIS A 79 3.22 -3.65 -0.31
N ASP A 80 3.88 -4.78 -0.06
CA ASP A 80 3.58 -6.04 -0.73
C ASP A 80 3.00 -7.04 0.28
N LEU A 81 2.12 -7.90 -0.20
CA LEU A 81 1.71 -9.11 0.47
C LEU A 81 2.65 -10.25 0.11
N ILE A 82 2.92 -11.11 1.08
CA ILE A 82 3.57 -12.40 0.89
C ILE A 82 2.47 -13.44 0.96
N LEU A 83 2.19 -14.09 -0.17
CA LEU A 83 1.16 -15.12 -0.26
C LEU A 83 1.56 -16.36 0.56
N PRO A 84 0.61 -17.26 0.88
CA PRO A 84 0.91 -18.50 1.60
C PRO A 84 2.01 -19.37 0.93
N GLU A 85 2.12 -19.32 -0.40
CA GLU A 85 3.17 -20.00 -1.17
C GLU A 85 4.54 -19.28 -1.16
N GLY A 86 4.64 -18.11 -0.52
CA GLY A 86 5.86 -17.31 -0.39
C GLY A 86 6.13 -16.33 -1.54
N ARG A 87 5.23 -16.22 -2.51
CA ARG A 87 5.32 -15.23 -3.60
C ARG A 87 4.94 -13.84 -3.10
N LEU A 88 5.57 -12.79 -3.64
CA LEU A 88 5.14 -11.41 -3.42
C LEU A 88 4.02 -11.04 -4.39
N ALA A 89 2.99 -10.34 -3.90
CA ALA A 89 2.02 -9.65 -4.75
C ALA A 89 1.53 -8.37 -4.08
N HIS A 90 0.88 -7.51 -4.84
CA HIS A 90 0.24 -6.31 -4.31
C HIS A 90 -1.10 -6.05 -5.00
N LEU A 91 -1.92 -5.18 -4.41
CA LEU A 91 -3.30 -4.87 -4.85
C LEU A 91 -3.33 -3.83 -5.98
N GLY A 92 -2.29 -3.78 -6.82
CA GLY A 92 -2.15 -2.80 -7.88
C GLY A 92 -1.69 -1.41 -7.42
N SER A 93 -2.11 -0.38 -8.16
CA SER A 93 -1.79 1.02 -7.85
C SER A 93 -2.56 1.56 -6.63
N PHE A 94 -2.11 2.67 -6.06
CA PHE A 94 -2.82 3.35 -4.98
C PHE A 94 -4.28 3.70 -5.28
N ARG A 95 -4.61 3.97 -6.56
CA ARG A 95 -6.00 4.17 -7.01
C ARG A 95 -6.77 2.86 -7.10
N ALA A 96 -6.14 1.81 -7.64
CA ALA A 96 -6.76 0.49 -7.76
C ALA A 96 -7.08 -0.08 -6.37
N THR A 97 -6.12 -0.05 -5.44
CA THR A 97 -6.34 -0.51 -4.05
C THR A 97 -7.47 0.28 -3.38
N ALA A 98 -7.51 1.60 -3.53
CA ALA A 98 -8.59 2.42 -2.98
C ALA A 98 -9.96 2.11 -3.61
N GLY A 99 -9.99 1.84 -4.91
CA GLY A 99 -11.20 1.40 -5.63
C GLY A 99 -11.73 0.08 -5.08
N ILE A 100 -10.87 -0.93 -4.95
CA ILE A 100 -11.27 -2.24 -4.39
C ILE A 100 -11.76 -2.13 -2.94
N ILE A 101 -11.13 -1.30 -2.12
CA ILE A 101 -11.60 -1.04 -0.74
C ILE A 101 -12.97 -0.35 -0.77
N SER A 102 -13.17 0.62 -1.65
CA SER A 102 -14.46 1.29 -1.85
C SER A 102 -15.55 0.31 -2.26
N ASP A 103 -15.30 -0.51 -3.27
CA ASP A 103 -16.27 -1.49 -3.75
C ASP A 103 -16.61 -2.49 -2.65
N PHE A 104 -15.62 -2.93 -1.86
CA PHE A 104 -15.83 -3.82 -0.72
C PHE A 104 -16.54 -3.17 0.48
N PHE A 105 -16.37 -1.86 0.66
CA PHE A 105 -17.05 -1.10 1.70
C PHE A 105 -18.53 -0.87 1.37
N HIS A 106 -18.82 -0.49 0.12
CA HIS A 106 -20.17 -0.17 -0.35
C HIS A 106 -20.96 -1.39 -0.81
N SER A 107 -20.29 -2.47 -1.21
CA SER A 107 -20.93 -3.66 -1.74
C SER A 107 -20.28 -4.97 -1.26
N ALA A 108 -21.06 -6.05 -1.25
CA ALA A 108 -20.54 -7.39 -0.96
C ALA A 108 -20.05 -8.14 -2.22
N SER A 109 -20.08 -7.49 -3.39
CA SER A 109 -19.75 -8.09 -4.69
C SER A 109 -19.28 -7.05 -5.69
N LEU A 110 -18.24 -7.35 -6.48
CA LEU A 110 -17.68 -6.49 -7.54
C LEU A 110 -18.69 -6.03 -8.61
N ASP A 111 -19.86 -6.69 -8.73
CA ASP A 111 -20.88 -6.36 -9.73
C ASP A 111 -21.60 -5.02 -9.49
N ALA A 112 -21.45 -4.43 -8.30
CA ALA A 112 -22.06 -3.15 -7.95
C ALA A 112 -21.08 -2.01 -8.27
N SER A 113 -20.99 -1.64 -9.55
CA SER A 113 -20.26 -0.44 -9.97
C SER A 113 -20.90 0.82 -9.37
N TRP A 114 -20.34 1.27 -8.25
CA TRP A 114 -20.43 2.67 -7.85
C TRP A 114 -19.52 3.45 -8.82
N GLY A 115 -19.97 4.62 -9.29
CA GLY A 115 -19.35 5.32 -10.42
C GLY A 115 -17.85 5.58 -10.26
N ASP A 116 -17.19 5.94 -11.36
CA ASP A 116 -15.73 6.16 -11.60
C ASP A 116 -14.92 6.90 -10.51
N GLU A 117 -15.56 7.43 -9.46
CA GLU A 117 -14.98 8.24 -8.39
C GLU A 117 -14.89 7.52 -7.03
N GLY A 118 -15.41 6.28 -6.87
CA GLY A 118 -15.46 5.58 -5.58
C GLY A 118 -14.11 5.41 -4.87
N TYR A 119 -13.01 5.31 -5.64
CA TYR A 119 -11.67 5.22 -5.05
C TYR A 119 -11.29 6.45 -4.20
N LEU A 120 -11.89 7.63 -4.44
CA LEU A 120 -11.59 8.87 -3.71
C LEU A 120 -11.90 8.75 -2.21
N ASP A 121 -12.81 7.87 -1.83
CA ASP A 121 -13.19 7.63 -0.43
C ASP A 121 -11.99 7.20 0.42
N PHE A 122 -11.07 6.43 -0.16
CA PHE A 122 -9.93 5.82 0.55
C PHE A 122 -8.57 6.24 -0.01
N TYR A 123 -8.56 7.05 -1.07
CA TYR A 123 -7.40 7.41 -1.89
C TYR A 123 -6.19 8.02 -1.17
N MET A 124 -6.32 8.45 0.09
CA MET A 124 -5.22 9.02 0.86
C MET A 124 -5.03 8.36 2.23
N GLY A 125 -5.69 7.21 2.44
CA GLY A 125 -5.63 6.48 3.71
C GLY A 125 -5.86 7.41 4.90
N THR A 126 -4.97 7.34 5.89
CA THR A 126 -5.16 8.08 7.14
C THR A 126 -4.46 9.45 7.19
N TRP A 127 -3.96 9.97 6.06
CA TRP A 127 -3.19 11.23 6.01
C TRP A 127 -3.83 12.40 6.80
N SER A 128 -5.14 12.59 6.70
CA SER A 128 -5.83 13.69 7.37
C SER A 128 -6.02 13.50 8.88
N ILE A 129 -5.90 12.26 9.39
CA ILE A 129 -6.32 11.86 10.74
C ILE A 129 -5.25 11.12 11.55
N MET A 130 -4.10 10.74 10.97
CA MET A 130 -3.09 9.89 11.60
C MET A 130 -2.51 10.44 12.91
N ASP A 131 -2.44 11.76 13.05
CA ASP A 131 -1.93 12.43 14.26
C ASP A 131 -3.02 12.70 15.33
N ARG A 132 -4.28 12.39 15.01
CA ARG A 132 -5.44 12.75 15.86
C ARG A 132 -5.93 11.60 16.73
N THR A 133 -5.53 10.37 16.44
CA THR A 133 -5.90 9.19 17.23
C THR A 133 -4.84 8.11 17.18
N ALA A 134 -4.87 7.19 18.14
CA ALA A 134 -4.04 6.00 18.08
C ALA A 134 -4.66 4.98 17.10
N LEU A 135 -4.12 4.89 15.89
CA LEU A 135 -4.56 3.94 14.85
C LEU A 135 -4.01 2.53 15.03
N LYS A 136 -3.00 2.35 15.89
CA LYS A 136 -2.35 1.06 16.15
C LYS A 136 -3.32 -0.10 16.44
N PRO A 137 -4.40 0.05 17.24
CA PRO A 137 -5.36 -1.02 17.46
C PRO A 137 -6.06 -1.50 16.18
N ILE A 138 -6.30 -0.60 15.22
CA ILE A 138 -6.92 -0.93 13.94
C ILE A 138 -5.93 -1.67 13.05
N TYR A 139 -4.68 -1.18 12.95
CA TYR A 139 -3.63 -1.90 12.22
C TYR A 139 -3.40 -3.29 12.81
N ARG A 140 -3.40 -3.43 14.14
CA ARG A 140 -3.26 -4.73 14.80
C ARG A 140 -4.37 -5.68 14.37
N TYR A 141 -5.62 -5.20 14.43
CA TYR A 141 -6.75 -5.99 13.96
C TYR A 141 -6.63 -6.37 12.47
N ILE A 142 -6.23 -5.45 11.60
CA ILE A 142 -5.99 -5.75 10.18
C ILE A 142 -4.93 -6.86 10.03
N PHE A 143 -3.81 -6.79 10.75
CA PHE A 143 -2.76 -7.79 10.70
C PHE A 143 -3.16 -9.13 11.31
N GLU A 144 -3.99 -9.16 12.36
CA GLU A 144 -4.59 -10.40 12.89
C GLU A 144 -5.41 -11.09 11.80
N ARG A 145 -6.27 -10.34 11.10
CA ARG A 145 -7.08 -10.86 10.00
C ARG A 145 -6.23 -11.30 8.80
N LEU A 146 -5.13 -10.60 8.52
CA LEU A 146 -4.17 -10.97 7.48
C LEU A 146 -3.46 -12.28 7.82
N GLN A 147 -3.00 -12.43 9.06
CA GLN A 147 -2.36 -13.64 9.58
C GLN A 147 -3.31 -14.84 9.55
N GLU A 148 -4.55 -14.68 9.98
CA GLU A 148 -5.60 -15.71 9.91
C GLU A 148 -5.93 -16.10 8.46
N ALA A 149 -5.82 -15.15 7.52
CA ALA A 149 -5.93 -15.41 6.09
C ALA A 149 -4.70 -16.14 5.52
N GLY A 150 -3.63 -16.33 6.30
CA GLY A 150 -2.42 -17.04 5.91
C GLY A 150 -1.43 -16.20 5.08
N PHE A 151 -1.64 -14.89 5.03
CA PHE A 151 -0.75 -13.96 4.32
C PHE A 151 0.26 -13.37 5.31
N ASP A 152 1.41 -13.01 4.78
CA ASP A 152 2.43 -12.23 5.46
C ASP A 152 2.61 -10.89 4.72
N TRP A 153 3.39 -9.97 5.26
CA TRP A 153 3.47 -8.58 4.80
C TRP A 153 4.90 -8.10 4.70
N LYS A 154 5.20 -7.41 3.60
CA LYS A 154 6.47 -6.75 3.34
C LYS A 154 6.24 -5.24 3.37
N TYR A 155 6.95 -4.61 4.29
CA TYR A 155 7.00 -3.17 4.40
C TYR A 155 7.93 -2.59 3.34
N SER A 156 7.47 -1.52 2.70
CA SER A 156 8.26 -0.72 1.77
C SER A 156 8.35 0.70 2.32
N PHE A 157 9.57 1.17 2.58
CA PHE A 157 9.77 2.55 3.02
C PHE A 157 9.58 3.50 1.83
N SER A 158 8.79 4.56 2.02
CA SER A 158 8.39 5.45 0.95
C SER A 158 9.60 6.02 0.21
N ARG A 159 9.62 5.83 -1.11
CA ARG A 159 10.63 6.39 -2.02
C ARG A 159 9.92 7.01 -3.21
N LEU A 160 10.22 8.28 -3.46
CA LEU A 160 9.68 9.01 -4.59
C LEU A 160 10.57 8.75 -5.80
N TYR A 161 9.94 8.50 -6.95
CA TYR A 161 10.62 8.28 -8.21
C TYR A 161 10.03 9.19 -9.28
N ILE A 162 10.87 9.64 -10.21
CA ILE A 162 10.41 10.30 -11.42
C ILE A 162 10.13 9.24 -12.47
N ILE A 163 8.88 9.14 -12.90
CA ILE A 163 8.48 8.26 -14.00
C ILE A 163 8.65 9.04 -15.30
N ARG A 164 9.44 8.48 -16.23
CA ARG A 164 9.46 8.93 -17.62
C ARG A 164 8.38 8.18 -18.38
N PHE A 165 7.44 8.92 -18.96
CA PHE A 165 6.58 8.37 -19.99
C PHE A 165 7.38 8.39 -21.29
N GLU A 166 7.90 7.24 -21.70
CA GLU A 166 8.47 7.11 -23.03
C GLU A 166 7.37 7.45 -24.03
N LYS A 167 7.60 8.46 -24.87
CA LYS A 167 6.76 8.66 -26.04
C LYS A 167 6.95 7.43 -26.91
N GLN A 168 5.88 6.67 -27.10
CA GLN A 168 5.84 5.67 -28.15
C GLN A 168 6.20 6.40 -29.45
N GLU A 169 7.40 6.15 -29.97
CA GLU A 169 7.79 6.68 -31.27
C GLU A 169 6.79 6.15 -32.29
N ASN A 170 5.89 7.02 -32.74
CA ASN A 170 5.22 6.80 -34.00
C ASN A 170 6.35 6.67 -35.02
N GLN A 171 6.64 5.44 -35.45
CA GLN A 171 7.55 5.14 -36.55
C GLN A 171 6.93 5.65 -37.86
N SER A 172 6.74 6.97 -38.00
CA SER A 172 6.66 7.60 -39.30
C SER A 172 8.06 7.50 -39.89
N LYS A 173 8.24 6.51 -40.78
CA LYS A 173 9.45 6.27 -41.58
C LYS A 173 10.07 7.60 -42.05
N GLU A 174 11.09 8.08 -41.34
CA GLU A 174 11.96 9.11 -41.87
C GLU A 174 12.73 8.50 -43.05
N THR A 175 12.41 8.94 -44.26
CA THR A 175 13.20 8.62 -45.45
C THR A 175 14.45 9.50 -45.46
N CYS A 176 15.55 8.99 -46.02
CA CYS A 176 16.81 9.73 -46.23
C CYS A 176 16.61 11.12 -46.86
N GLU A 177 15.51 11.31 -47.60
CA GLU A 177 15.14 12.57 -48.27
C GLU A 177 14.60 13.67 -47.34
N ASN A 178 14.21 13.35 -46.11
CA ASN A 178 13.67 14.30 -45.12
C ASN A 178 14.58 14.49 -43.89
N TYR A 179 15.80 13.97 -43.93
CA TYR A 179 16.78 14.16 -42.85
C TYR A 179 17.37 15.58 -42.91
N ASP A 180 17.09 16.38 -41.89
CA ASP A 180 17.70 17.69 -41.69
C ASP A 180 18.72 17.59 -40.54
N PRO A 181 20.04 17.66 -40.82
CA PRO A 181 21.08 17.56 -39.79
C PRO A 181 20.95 18.60 -38.68
N SER A 182 20.36 19.76 -38.97
CA SER A 182 20.17 20.82 -37.99
C SER A 182 19.05 20.49 -37.00
N SER A 183 17.98 19.83 -37.46
CA SER A 183 16.88 19.39 -36.60
C SER A 183 17.28 18.18 -35.74
N SER A 184 18.09 17.27 -36.28
CA SER A 184 18.66 16.15 -35.52
C SER A 184 19.61 16.62 -34.41
N PHE A 185 20.46 17.62 -34.68
CA PHE A 185 21.35 18.17 -33.65
C PHE A 185 20.57 18.90 -32.54
N VAL A 186 19.52 19.65 -32.88
CA VAL A 186 18.64 20.32 -31.89
C VAL A 186 17.87 19.28 -31.06
N ALA A 187 17.39 18.21 -31.68
CA ALA A 187 16.75 17.10 -30.97
C ALA A 187 17.72 16.41 -30.00
N GLU A 188 18.95 16.10 -30.44
CA GLU A 188 20.00 15.49 -29.61
C GLU A 188 20.39 16.41 -28.45
N GLN A 189 20.54 17.73 -28.68
CA GLN A 189 20.81 18.68 -27.60
C GLN A 189 19.68 18.73 -26.58
N LYS A 190 18.43 18.75 -27.03
CA LYS A 190 17.27 18.78 -26.16
C LYS A 190 17.14 17.49 -25.34
N GLU A 191 17.34 16.32 -25.96
CA GLU A 191 17.35 15.03 -25.27
C GLU A 191 18.44 14.97 -24.21
N ARG A 192 19.62 15.52 -24.51
CA ARG A 192 20.72 15.61 -23.56
C ARG A 192 20.38 16.52 -22.38
N GLU A 193 19.81 17.69 -22.63
CA GLU A 193 19.36 18.61 -21.57
C GLU A 193 18.30 17.96 -20.68
N GLU A 194 17.29 17.30 -21.26
CA GLU A 194 16.24 16.56 -20.54
C GLU A 194 16.83 15.37 -19.74
N ALA A 195 17.85 14.70 -20.27
CA ALA A 195 18.59 13.66 -19.56
C ALA A 195 19.37 14.21 -18.35
N GLU A 196 20.06 15.35 -18.53
CA GLU A 196 20.80 16.01 -17.45
C GLU A 196 19.86 16.54 -16.35
N GLU A 197 18.72 17.13 -16.72
CA GLU A 197 17.70 17.60 -15.76
C GLU A 197 17.06 16.43 -14.99
N PHE A 198 16.73 15.34 -15.68
CA PHE A 198 16.20 14.15 -15.04
C PHE A 198 17.20 13.51 -14.09
N ALA A 199 18.47 13.40 -14.49
CA ALA A 199 19.52 12.86 -13.63
C ALA A 199 19.69 13.71 -12.37
N ARG A 200 19.69 15.04 -12.50
CA ARG A 200 19.72 15.96 -11.36
C ARG A 200 18.52 15.77 -10.43
N SER A 201 17.33 15.70 -10.99
CA SER A 201 16.09 15.56 -10.21
C SER A 201 16.03 14.20 -9.48
N GLN A 202 16.48 13.13 -10.12
CA GLN A 202 16.63 11.81 -9.50
C GLN A 202 17.65 11.85 -8.34
N GLU A 203 18.80 12.49 -8.53
CA GLU A 203 19.81 12.64 -7.47
C GLU A 203 19.25 13.41 -6.25
N GLU A 204 18.47 14.47 -6.49
CA GLU A 204 17.81 15.23 -5.43
C GLU A 204 16.81 14.38 -4.64
N LEU A 205 15.96 13.58 -5.31
CA LEU A 205 15.04 12.66 -4.65
C LEU A 205 15.78 11.59 -3.84
N GLU A 206 16.89 11.07 -4.35
CA GLU A 206 17.72 10.10 -3.63
C GLU A 206 18.42 10.69 -2.40
N LYS A 207 18.78 11.97 -2.47
CA LYS A 207 19.28 12.70 -1.31
C LYS A 207 18.18 12.87 -0.26
N LEU A 208 16.96 13.24 -0.66
CA LEU A 208 15.82 13.35 0.23
C LEU A 208 15.48 11.98 0.87
N HIS A 209 15.46 10.91 0.08
CA HIS A 209 15.21 9.56 0.58
C HIS A 209 16.25 9.13 1.63
N ARG A 210 17.54 9.39 1.39
CA ARG A 210 18.59 9.13 2.39
C ARG A 210 18.39 9.92 3.68
N ALA A 211 18.03 11.20 3.58
CA ALA A 211 17.73 12.03 4.75
C ALA A 211 16.52 11.47 5.54
N SER A 212 15.45 11.05 4.84
CA SER A 212 14.28 10.42 5.45
C SER A 212 14.63 9.11 6.17
N LEU A 213 15.53 8.29 5.60
CA LEU A 213 16.03 7.07 6.26
C LEU A 213 16.82 7.40 7.54
N GLU A 214 17.66 8.43 7.53
CA GLU A 214 18.41 8.87 8.70
C GLU A 214 17.48 9.37 9.81
N GLU A 215 16.47 10.17 9.46
CA GLU A 215 15.44 10.62 10.40
C GLU A 215 14.66 9.43 10.99
N ALA A 216 14.27 8.47 10.16
CA ALA A 216 13.51 7.29 10.59
C ALA A 216 14.27 6.43 11.61
N ARG A 217 15.61 6.45 11.63
CA ARG A 217 16.41 5.74 12.66
C ARG A 217 16.21 6.29 14.07
N SER A 218 15.88 7.58 14.18
CA SER A 218 15.74 8.26 15.47
C SER A 218 14.30 8.21 16.03
N ARG A 219 13.34 7.90 15.17
CA ARG A 219 11.92 7.85 15.50
C ARG A 219 11.50 6.43 15.85
N PRO A 220 10.44 6.25 16.66
CA PRO A 220 9.84 4.93 16.81
C PRO A 220 9.35 4.40 15.45
N PRO A 221 9.27 3.07 15.25
CA PRO A 221 8.69 2.50 14.04
C PRO A 221 7.27 3.03 13.79
N PRO A 222 6.82 3.13 12.52
CA PRO A 222 5.44 3.49 12.21
C PRO A 222 4.43 2.60 12.95
N ALA A 223 3.23 3.13 13.23
CA ALA A 223 2.18 2.39 13.93
C ALA A 223 1.80 1.08 13.22
N THR A 224 1.85 1.05 11.88
CA THR A 224 1.69 -0.16 11.05
C THR A 224 2.74 -1.21 11.37
N VAL A 225 4.02 -0.84 11.36
CA VAL A 225 5.14 -1.75 11.67
C VAL A 225 5.08 -2.25 13.12
N GLN A 226 4.75 -1.38 14.08
CA GLN A 226 4.57 -1.78 15.48
C GLN A 226 3.43 -2.79 15.64
N ALA A 227 2.28 -2.54 15.00
CA ALA A 227 1.14 -3.43 15.01
C ALA A 227 1.47 -4.79 14.39
N TYR A 228 2.17 -4.81 13.26
CA TYR A 228 2.64 -6.05 12.64
C TYR A 228 3.51 -6.87 13.61
N PHE A 229 4.47 -6.22 14.30
CA PHE A 229 5.33 -6.89 15.26
C PHE A 229 4.55 -7.50 16.42
N GLU A 230 3.52 -6.81 16.93
CA GLU A 230 2.64 -7.33 18.00
C GLU A 230 1.90 -8.60 17.57
N VAL A 231 1.50 -8.72 16.30
CA VAL A 231 0.73 -9.87 15.78
C VAL A 231 1.62 -11.02 15.35
N PHE A 232 2.69 -10.74 14.61
CA PHE A 232 3.55 -11.76 14.01
C PHE A 232 4.76 -12.13 14.89
N GLY A 233 5.05 -11.36 15.93
CA GLY A 233 6.19 -11.58 16.83
C GLY A 233 7.57 -11.38 16.18
N LYS A 234 7.61 -10.82 14.96
CA LYS A 234 8.82 -10.55 14.17
C LYS A 234 8.68 -9.21 13.44
N TRP A 235 9.80 -8.63 13.03
CA TRP A 235 9.78 -7.44 12.17
C TRP A 235 9.34 -7.82 10.76
N PRO A 236 8.56 -6.96 10.07
CA PRO A 236 8.17 -7.23 8.69
C PRO A 236 9.39 -7.18 7.79
N LEU A 237 9.33 -7.93 6.69
CA LEU A 237 10.37 -7.84 5.67
C LEU A 237 10.45 -6.40 5.17
N GLY A 238 11.68 -5.85 5.09
CA GLY A 238 11.90 -4.45 4.74
C GLY A 238 11.99 -3.50 5.96
N TRP A 239 11.81 -3.98 7.19
CA TRP A 239 12.05 -3.19 8.41
C TRP A 239 13.12 -3.79 9.34
N PRO A 240 14.13 -3.01 9.77
CA PRO A 240 14.38 -1.63 9.40
C PRO A 240 14.78 -1.44 7.92
N PRO A 241 14.40 -0.31 7.31
CA PRO A 241 14.63 -0.07 5.88
C PRO A 241 16.10 0.19 5.52
N TRP A 242 16.96 0.44 6.53
CA TRP A 242 18.39 0.60 6.35
C TRP A 242 19.20 -0.70 6.47
N ALA A 243 18.56 -1.84 6.75
CA ALA A 243 19.22 -3.14 6.73
C ALA A 243 19.25 -3.70 5.30
N CYS A 244 20.38 -4.27 4.86
CA CYS A 244 20.46 -5.00 3.60
C CYS A 244 19.78 -6.37 3.75
N TRP A 245 18.51 -6.46 3.36
CA TRP A 245 17.72 -7.71 3.40
C TRP A 245 18.06 -8.71 2.28
N GLU A 246 18.71 -8.24 1.21
CA GLU A 246 19.02 -9.04 0.02
C GLU A 246 19.98 -10.21 0.28
N SER A 247 20.78 -10.15 1.35
CA SER A 247 21.71 -11.22 1.72
C SER A 247 21.12 -12.27 2.67
N GLY A 248 20.05 -11.91 3.40
CA GLY A 248 19.46 -12.72 4.46
C GLY A 248 18.35 -13.66 3.97
N PHE A 249 17.47 -13.16 3.09
CA PHE A 249 16.29 -13.90 2.64
C PHE A 249 16.63 -15.20 1.88
N ALA A 250 17.61 -15.14 0.97
CA ALA A 250 18.09 -16.34 0.27
C ALA A 250 18.76 -17.36 1.21
N ALA A 251 19.42 -16.88 2.27
CA ALA A 251 20.07 -17.74 3.26
C ALA A 251 19.05 -18.39 4.21
N GLU A 252 18.02 -17.66 4.63
CA GLU A 252 16.99 -18.11 5.58
C GLU A 252 15.99 -19.06 4.93
N VAL A 253 15.56 -18.78 3.68
CA VAL A 253 14.74 -19.68 2.87
C VAL A 253 15.50 -20.97 2.55
N ASN A 254 16.79 -20.88 2.21
CA ASN A 254 17.63 -22.08 2.03
C ASN A 254 17.80 -22.85 3.35
N ARG A 255 17.91 -22.17 4.50
CA ARG A 255 18.01 -22.85 5.80
C ARG A 255 16.74 -23.59 6.17
N ALA A 256 15.58 -22.97 5.94
CA ALA A 256 14.28 -23.59 6.17
C ALA A 256 14.05 -24.78 5.24
N LYS A 257 14.46 -24.67 3.98
CA LYS A 257 14.39 -25.75 2.98
C LYS A 257 15.31 -26.92 3.34
N LEU A 258 16.55 -26.65 3.73
CA LEU A 258 17.51 -27.67 4.19
C LEU A 258 17.07 -28.34 5.50
N ALA A 259 16.42 -27.62 6.42
CA ALA A 259 15.89 -28.19 7.64
C ALA A 259 14.67 -29.10 7.39
N ALA A 260 13.82 -28.77 6.41
CA ALA A 260 12.69 -29.60 6.00
C ALA A 260 13.15 -30.87 5.25
N GLU A 261 14.19 -30.77 4.42
CA GLU A 261 14.79 -31.92 3.72
C GLU A 261 15.56 -32.85 4.65
N ALA A 262 16.13 -32.34 5.75
CA ALA A 262 16.81 -33.15 6.77
C ALA A 262 15.85 -33.84 7.77
N ALA A 263 14.55 -33.53 7.72
CA ALA A 263 13.51 -34.09 8.58
C ALA A 263 12.67 -35.18 7.88
N LEU A 264 13.00 -35.54 6.64
CA LEU A 264 12.45 -36.64 5.83
C LEU A 264 13.48 -37.79 5.73
#